data_AF-A0A937V990-F1
#
_entry.id   AF-A0A937V990-F1
#
_cell.length_a   1.000
_cell.length_b   1.000
_cell.length_c   1.000
_cell.angle_alpha   90.00
_cell.angle_beta   90.00
_cell.angle_gamma   90.00
#
_symmetry.space_group_name_H-M   'P 1'
#
loop_
_entity.id
_entity.type
_entity.pdbx_description
1 polymer ?
#
loop_
_entity_poly.entity_id
_entity_poly.type
_entity_poly.pdbx_seq_one_letter_code
_entity_poly.pdbx_strand_id
1 'polypeptide(L)'
;DTGLEVLESIETLARRMGLSATMGAHQVRRRAPEAEEARALGLAEGSEVVEVARVMLAEGRPVAHLVDAFSPTLLPDGALEHGFTGSVLDLLLRRGVPALDSSRTEITAVSATAEIARSLSIQRGDVLLRMEAYLFTKDNQAVVHSLSTFLPGTFRFHVVRRVGRHV
;
A
#
# COMPACT_ATOMS: atom_id res chain seq x y z
N ASP A 1 6.88 -5.42 19.88
CA ASP A 1 5.65 -5.20 19.09
C ASP A 1 6.06 -4.78 17.69
N THR A 2 5.96 -5.70 16.73
CA THR A 2 6.57 -5.63 15.38
C THR A 2 5.80 -6.43 14.34
N GLY A 3 4.58 -6.87 14.65
CA GLY A 3 3.68 -7.54 13.71
C GLY A 3 2.87 -6.52 12.89
N LEU A 4 1.80 -7.01 12.27
CA LEU A 4 0.87 -6.17 11.49
C LEU A 4 0.13 -5.10 12.33
N GLU A 5 0.29 -5.11 13.65
CA GLU A 5 -0.25 -4.08 14.53
C GLU A 5 0.46 -2.72 14.44
N VAL A 6 1.63 -2.65 13.79
CA VAL A 6 2.39 -1.41 13.59
C VAL A 6 2.24 -0.93 12.14
N LEU A 7 1.81 0.32 11.97
CA LEU A 7 1.75 0.97 10.65
C LEU A 7 3.14 1.40 10.20
N GLU A 8 3.70 0.70 9.22
CA GLU A 8 5.01 0.98 8.62
C GLU A 8 4.95 0.72 7.10
N SER A 9 5.91 1.27 6.36
CA SER A 9 6.06 0.97 4.95
C SER A 9 6.44 -0.49 4.71
N ILE A 10 6.08 -1.00 3.53
CA ILE A 10 6.43 -2.38 3.13
C ILE A 10 7.94 -2.56 3.08
N GLU A 11 8.70 -1.52 2.71
CA GLU A 11 10.16 -1.51 2.71
C GLU A 11 10.73 -1.61 4.12
N THR A 12 10.18 -0.86 5.07
CA THR A 12 10.58 -0.94 6.47
C THR A 12 10.28 -2.33 7.04
N LEU A 13 9.11 -2.86 6.72
CA LEU A 13 8.71 -4.21 7.12
C LEU A 13 9.61 -5.30 6.51
N ALA A 14 9.92 -5.20 5.21
CA ALA A 14 10.82 -6.12 4.52
C ALA A 14 12.20 -6.12 5.16
N ARG A 15 12.78 -4.93 5.38
CA ARG A 15 14.09 -4.79 6.05
C ARG A 15 14.08 -5.43 7.44
N ARG A 16 13.01 -5.24 8.23
CA ARG A 16 12.87 -5.86 9.55
C ARG A 16 12.78 -7.40 9.46
N MET A 17 12.20 -7.92 8.39
CA MET A 17 12.14 -9.37 8.13
C MET A 17 13.45 -9.95 7.57
N GLY A 18 14.50 -9.13 7.41
CA GLY A 18 15.75 -9.53 6.76
C GLY A 18 15.62 -9.70 5.24
N LEU A 19 14.51 -9.22 4.66
CA LEU A 19 14.27 -9.20 3.22
C LEU A 19 14.76 -7.87 2.65
N SER A 20 15.77 -7.91 1.78
CA SER A 20 16.23 -6.73 1.06
C SER A 20 15.29 -6.41 -0.11
N ALA A 21 14.17 -5.76 0.19
CA ALA A 21 13.21 -5.34 -0.83
C ALA A 21 13.56 -3.95 -1.39
N THR A 22 13.51 -3.80 -2.71
CA THR A 22 13.70 -2.53 -3.42
C THR A 22 12.57 -2.27 -4.39
N MET A 23 12.29 -1.00 -4.69
CA MET A 23 11.33 -0.65 -5.73
C MET A 23 11.91 -0.99 -7.10
N GLY A 24 11.14 -1.73 -7.90
CA GLY A 24 11.40 -2.02 -9.30
C GLY A 24 10.66 -1.04 -10.22
N ALA A 25 10.01 -1.58 -11.25
CA ALA A 25 9.18 -0.79 -12.16
C ALA A 25 8.03 -0.12 -11.39
N HIS A 26 7.72 1.12 -11.77
CA HIS A 26 6.60 1.87 -11.22
C HIS A 26 5.93 2.71 -12.31
N GLN A 27 4.68 3.06 -12.08
CA GLN A 27 3.89 3.93 -12.92
C GLN A 27 3.09 4.89 -12.04
N VAL A 28 3.04 6.15 -12.45
CA VAL A 28 2.17 7.16 -11.85
C VAL A 28 1.19 7.60 -12.92
N ARG A 29 -0.11 7.63 -12.59
CA ARG A 29 -1.15 8.11 -13.49
C ARG A 29 -2.23 8.86 -12.73
N ARG A 30 -2.95 9.73 -13.44
CA ARG A 30 -4.21 10.30 -12.97
C ARG A 30 -5.36 9.50 -13.57
N ARG A 31 -6.40 9.22 -12.78
CA ARG A 31 -7.61 8.54 -13.23
C ARG A 31 -8.82 9.00 -12.43
N ALA A 32 -10.02 8.75 -12.95
CA ALA A 32 -11.24 8.83 -12.17
C ALA A 32 -11.18 7.83 -10.99
N PRO A 33 -11.70 8.20 -9.81
CA PRO A 33 -11.74 7.29 -8.69
C PRO A 33 -12.76 6.17 -8.91
N GLU A 34 -12.51 5.02 -8.30
CA GLU A 34 -13.56 3.99 -8.16
C GLU A 34 -14.64 4.47 -7.18
N ALA A 35 -15.86 3.96 -7.29
CA ALA A 35 -16.98 4.44 -6.47
C ALA A 35 -16.71 4.32 -4.95
N GLU A 36 -16.11 3.20 -4.53
CA GLU A 36 -15.75 2.97 -3.13
C GLU A 36 -14.59 3.87 -2.68
N GLU A 37 -13.58 4.06 -3.54
CA GLU A 37 -12.45 4.95 -3.31
C GLU A 37 -12.91 6.40 -3.17
N ALA A 38 -13.79 6.89 -4.06
CA ALA A 38 -14.38 8.22 -4.00
C ALA A 38 -15.14 8.45 -2.69
N ARG A 39 -15.96 7.47 -2.30
CA ARG A 39 -16.72 7.52 -1.04
C ARG A 39 -15.81 7.53 0.18
N ALA A 40 -14.83 6.63 0.22
CA ALA A 40 -13.94 6.48 1.37
C ALA A 40 -13.01 7.69 1.56
N LEU A 41 -12.44 8.20 0.46
CA LEU A 41 -11.53 9.35 0.47
C LEU A 41 -12.26 10.71 0.49
N GLY A 42 -13.60 10.72 0.52
CA GLY A 42 -14.39 11.95 0.58
C GLY A 42 -14.24 12.83 -0.65
N LEU A 43 -14.07 12.22 -1.83
CA LEU A 43 -13.84 12.94 -3.08
C LEU A 43 -15.14 13.46 -3.69
N ALA A 44 -15.08 14.67 -4.24
CA ALA A 44 -16.19 15.27 -4.97
C ALA A 44 -16.46 14.55 -6.31
N GLU A 45 -17.68 14.68 -6.83
CA GLU A 45 -18.01 14.18 -8.17
C GLU A 45 -17.13 14.88 -9.23
N GLY A 46 -16.68 14.12 -10.22
CA GLY A 46 -15.78 14.62 -11.29
C GLY A 46 -14.33 14.85 -10.85
N SER A 47 -13.95 14.50 -9.62
CA SER A 47 -12.56 14.53 -9.17
C SER A 47 -11.71 13.41 -9.78
N GLU A 48 -10.41 13.52 -9.62
CA GLU A 48 -9.43 12.51 -10.00
C GLU A 48 -8.64 12.04 -8.78
N VAL A 49 -7.98 10.89 -8.91
CA VAL A 49 -6.94 10.41 -8.00
C VAL A 49 -5.61 10.31 -8.73
N VAL A 50 -4.52 10.49 -8.00
CA VAL A 50 -3.19 10.05 -8.40
C VAL A 50 -3.05 8.60 -7.96
N GLU A 51 -2.81 7.70 -8.91
CA GLU A 51 -2.48 6.31 -8.65
C GLU A 51 -0.98 6.06 -8.87
N VAL A 52 -0.35 5.42 -7.90
CA VAL A 52 1.05 4.99 -7.93
C VAL A 52 1.11 3.47 -7.84
N ALA A 53 1.32 2.82 -8.97
CA ALA A 53 1.52 1.37 -9.05
C ALA A 53 3.01 1.04 -9.10
N ARG A 54 3.46 0.01 -8.37
CA ARG A 54 4.87 -0.36 -8.28
C ARG A 54 5.08 -1.83 -7.96
N VAL A 55 6.18 -2.38 -8.45
CA VAL A 55 6.63 -3.73 -8.12
C VAL A 55 7.75 -3.64 -7.09
N MET A 56 7.64 -4.42 -6.02
CA MET A 56 8.75 -4.64 -5.08
C MET A 56 9.55 -5.85 -5.50
N LEU A 57 10.88 -5.72 -5.49
CA LEU A 57 11.83 -6.76 -5.83
C LEU A 57 12.55 -7.24 -4.58
N ALA A 58 12.73 -8.54 -4.40
CA ALA A 58 13.70 -9.10 -3.47
C ALA A 58 14.68 -9.97 -4.25
N GLU A 59 15.99 -9.76 -4.03
CA GLU A 59 17.05 -10.44 -4.78
C GLU A 59 16.86 -10.33 -6.32
N GLY A 60 16.36 -9.19 -6.77
CA GLY A 60 16.10 -8.91 -8.19
C GLY A 60 14.83 -9.57 -8.76
N ARG A 61 14.03 -10.28 -7.96
CA ARG A 61 12.79 -10.94 -8.40
C ARG A 61 11.55 -10.20 -7.88
N PRO A 62 10.49 -10.04 -8.69
CA PRO A 62 9.20 -9.51 -8.21
C PRO A 62 8.64 -10.33 -7.05
N VAL A 63 8.21 -9.64 -6.00
CA VAL A 63 7.64 -10.28 -4.79
C VAL A 63 6.36 -9.65 -4.29
N ALA A 64 6.11 -8.38 -4.66
CA ALA A 64 4.86 -7.71 -4.34
C ALA A 64 4.51 -6.68 -5.41
N HIS A 65 3.21 -6.43 -5.59
CA HIS A 65 2.68 -5.36 -6.41
C HIS A 65 1.84 -4.45 -5.52
N LEU A 66 2.25 -3.18 -5.43
CA LEU A 66 1.64 -2.18 -4.56
C LEU A 66 0.98 -1.11 -5.41
N VAL A 67 -0.24 -0.71 -5.05
CA VAL A 67 -0.96 0.40 -5.66
C VAL A 67 -1.42 1.31 -4.54
N ASP A 68 -1.06 2.58 -4.59
CA ASP A 68 -1.61 3.61 -3.73
C ASP A 68 -2.41 4.60 -4.59
N ALA A 69 -3.57 5.02 -4.10
CA ALA A 69 -4.40 6.02 -4.73
C ALA A 69 -4.85 7.08 -3.72
N PHE A 70 -4.75 8.34 -4.12
CA PHE A 70 -4.99 9.49 -3.24
C PHE A 70 -5.37 10.75 -4.04
N SER A 71 -5.96 11.73 -3.35
CA SER A 71 -6.27 13.03 -3.95
C SER A 71 -5.00 13.72 -4.48
N PRO A 72 -5.00 14.33 -5.69
CA PRO A 72 -3.88 15.11 -6.20
C PRO A 72 -3.41 16.23 -5.27
N THR A 73 -4.27 16.69 -4.35
CA THR A 73 -3.92 17.73 -3.37
C THR A 73 -3.15 17.22 -2.15
N LEU A 74 -3.05 15.90 -1.96
CA LEU A 74 -2.38 15.31 -0.79
C LEU A 74 -0.87 15.53 -0.83
N LEU A 75 -0.28 15.47 -2.01
CA LEU A 75 1.15 15.67 -2.25
C LEU A 75 1.34 16.85 -3.22
N PRO A 76 2.40 17.65 -3.06
CA PRO A 76 2.69 18.70 -4.02
C PRO A 76 3.12 18.08 -5.36
N ASP A 77 2.94 18.85 -6.42
CA ASP A 77 3.43 18.47 -7.74
C ASP A 77 4.94 18.16 -7.69
N GLY A 78 5.35 17.13 -8.44
CA GLY A 78 6.75 16.67 -8.49
C GLY A 78 7.22 15.86 -7.27
N ALA A 79 6.41 15.68 -6.22
CA ALA A 79 6.80 14.91 -5.03
C ALA A 79 7.16 13.44 -5.31
N LEU A 80 6.66 12.88 -6.42
CA LEU A 80 6.95 11.52 -6.86
C LEU A 80 8.07 11.43 -7.89
N GLU A 81 8.52 12.56 -8.46
CA GLU A 81 9.51 12.59 -9.53
C GLU A 81 10.95 12.48 -9.00
N HIS A 82 11.20 12.99 -7.79
CA HIS A 82 12.55 13.08 -7.22
C HIS A 82 12.60 12.44 -5.83
N GLY A 83 13.35 11.35 -5.69
CA GLY A 83 13.60 10.70 -4.39
C GLY A 83 12.44 9.86 -3.86
N PHE A 84 11.46 9.51 -4.70
CA PHE A 84 10.45 8.52 -4.35
C PHE A 84 11.09 7.12 -4.30
N THR A 85 11.21 6.57 -3.11
CA THR A 85 11.84 5.25 -2.87
C THR A 85 10.85 4.10 -2.88
N GLY A 86 9.57 4.38 -3.15
CA GLY A 86 8.51 3.36 -3.19
C GLY A 86 7.49 3.42 -2.06
N SER A 87 7.49 4.41 -1.17
CA SER A 87 6.52 4.47 -0.07
C SER A 87 5.84 5.83 0.02
N VAL A 88 4.55 5.87 -0.34
CA VAL A 88 3.70 7.06 -0.14
C VAL A 88 3.55 7.35 1.35
N LEU A 89 3.44 6.33 2.19
CA LEU A 89 3.41 6.48 3.65
C LEU A 89 4.66 7.20 4.17
N ASP A 90 5.86 6.75 3.77
CA ASP A 90 7.10 7.37 4.27
C ASP A 90 7.26 8.80 3.75
N LEU A 91 6.78 9.08 2.55
CA LEU A 91 6.74 10.44 2.01
C LEU A 91 5.83 11.35 2.83
N LEU A 92 4.65 10.89 3.20
CA LEU A 92 3.70 11.63 4.06
C LEU A 92 4.26 11.81 5.47
N LEU A 93 4.84 10.77 6.07
CA LEU A 93 5.47 10.82 7.39
C LEU A 93 6.63 11.82 7.43
N ARG A 94 7.49 11.85 6.40
CA ARG A 94 8.58 12.83 6.30
C ARG A 94 8.08 14.27 6.18
N ARG A 95 6.96 14.47 5.48
CA ARG A 95 6.32 15.80 5.35
C ARG A 95 5.66 16.23 6.65
N GLY A 96 5.11 15.29 7.43
CA GLY A 96 4.40 15.54 8.67
C GLY A 96 3.01 16.18 8.50
N VAL A 97 2.56 16.40 7.26
CA VAL A 97 1.26 16.99 6.94
C VAL A 97 0.61 16.21 5.78
N PRO A 98 -0.63 15.72 5.94
CA PRO A 98 -1.45 15.78 7.15
C PRO A 98 -0.89 14.91 8.29
N ALA A 99 -1.32 15.17 9.52
CA ALA A 99 -0.94 14.35 10.67
C ALA A 99 -1.62 12.97 10.57
N LEU A 100 -0.83 11.94 10.27
CA LEU A 100 -1.30 10.55 10.17
C LEU A 100 -1.53 9.94 11.55
N ASP A 101 -2.46 8.99 11.64
CA ASP A 101 -2.83 8.31 12.87
C ASP A 101 -2.83 6.79 12.73
N SER A 102 -3.72 6.25 11.90
CA SER A 102 -4.01 4.82 11.85
C SER A 102 -4.32 4.35 10.44
N SER A 103 -4.34 3.04 10.24
CA SER A 103 -4.77 2.43 8.98
C SER A 103 -5.73 1.29 9.28
N ARG A 104 -6.81 1.19 8.50
CA ARG A 104 -7.70 0.03 8.52
C ARG A 104 -7.33 -0.87 7.35
N THR A 105 -6.83 -2.06 7.65
CA THR A 105 -6.40 -3.03 6.65
C THR A 105 -7.27 -4.29 6.67
N GLU A 106 -7.85 -4.64 5.54
CA GLU A 106 -8.44 -5.94 5.27
C GLU A 106 -7.42 -6.87 4.61
N ILE A 107 -7.37 -8.12 5.04
CA ILE A 107 -6.41 -9.12 4.56
C ILE A 107 -7.18 -10.29 3.94
N THR A 108 -6.96 -10.54 2.66
CA THR A 108 -7.66 -11.58 1.90
C THR A 108 -6.72 -12.36 0.99
N ALA A 109 -7.19 -13.50 0.47
CA ALA A 109 -6.54 -14.19 -0.63
C ALA A 109 -7.28 -13.83 -1.94
N VAL A 110 -6.54 -13.52 -3.00
CA VAL A 110 -7.11 -13.15 -4.30
C VAL A 110 -6.39 -13.88 -5.44
N SER A 111 -7.11 -14.11 -6.53
CA SER A 111 -6.50 -14.63 -7.76
C SER A 111 -5.83 -13.51 -8.55
N ALA A 112 -4.63 -13.78 -9.06
CA ALA A 112 -3.88 -12.83 -9.89
C ALA A 112 -4.65 -12.49 -11.17
N THR A 113 -4.88 -11.19 -11.39
CA THR A 113 -5.36 -10.67 -12.68
C THR A 113 -4.27 -10.84 -13.74
N ALA A 114 -4.62 -10.70 -15.03
CA ALA A 114 -3.62 -10.77 -16.10
C ALA A 114 -2.53 -9.70 -15.98
N GLU A 115 -2.87 -8.53 -15.44
CA GLU A 115 -1.93 -7.43 -15.19
C GLU A 115 -0.98 -7.78 -14.05
N ILE A 116 -1.50 -8.14 -12.88
CA ILE A 116 -0.68 -8.49 -11.71
C ILE A 116 0.19 -9.71 -12.02
N ALA A 117 -0.35 -10.71 -12.71
CA ALA A 117 0.40 -11.91 -13.11
C ALA A 117 1.61 -11.56 -13.97
N ARG A 118 1.44 -10.62 -14.92
CA ARG A 118 2.54 -10.13 -15.76
C ARG A 118 3.57 -9.37 -14.93
N SER A 119 3.12 -8.45 -14.06
CA SER A 119 4.01 -7.66 -13.21
C SER A 119 4.83 -8.51 -12.24
N LEU A 120 4.27 -9.62 -11.75
CA LEU A 120 4.93 -10.52 -10.80
C LEU A 120 5.61 -11.73 -11.45
N SER A 121 5.52 -11.88 -12.78
CA SER A 121 6.06 -13.05 -13.52
C SER A 121 5.50 -14.40 -13.04
N ILE A 122 4.18 -14.44 -12.80
CA ILE A 122 3.43 -15.63 -12.37
C ILE A 122 2.29 -15.96 -13.34
N GLN A 123 1.53 -17.03 -13.08
CA GLN A 123 0.38 -17.37 -13.91
C GLN A 123 -0.88 -16.60 -13.48
N ARG A 124 -1.75 -16.29 -14.45
CA ARG A 124 -3.09 -15.78 -14.15
C ARG A 124 -3.84 -16.81 -13.31
N GLY A 125 -4.50 -16.35 -12.25
CA GLY A 125 -5.25 -17.23 -11.35
C GLY A 125 -4.46 -17.69 -10.13
N ASP A 126 -3.12 -17.55 -10.14
CA ASP A 126 -2.28 -17.84 -8.98
C ASP A 126 -2.77 -17.03 -7.76
N VAL A 127 -2.76 -17.67 -6.59
CA VAL A 127 -3.27 -17.05 -5.37
C VAL A 127 -2.23 -16.13 -4.76
N LEU A 128 -2.66 -14.91 -4.43
CA LEU A 128 -1.87 -13.88 -3.79
C LEU A 128 -2.48 -13.52 -2.45
N LEU A 129 -1.63 -13.15 -1.49
CA LEU A 129 -2.10 -12.47 -0.28
C LEU A 129 -2.32 -10.99 -0.62
N ARG A 130 -3.50 -10.45 -0.32
CA ARG A 130 -3.84 -9.03 -0.53
C ARG A 130 -4.07 -8.35 0.81
N MET A 131 -3.50 -7.16 0.95
CA MET A 131 -3.85 -6.18 1.96
C MET A 131 -4.50 -4.99 1.27
N GLU A 132 -5.74 -4.71 1.61
CA GLU A 132 -6.47 -3.54 1.15
C GLU A 132 -6.63 -2.60 2.35
N ALA A 133 -6.15 -1.37 2.23
CA ALA A 133 -6.02 -0.49 3.37
C ALA A 133 -6.49 0.94 3.07
N TYR A 134 -7.01 1.60 4.10
CA TYR A 134 -7.25 3.03 4.11
C TYR A 134 -6.43 3.67 5.22
N LEU A 135 -5.60 4.64 4.86
CA LEU A 135 -4.78 5.43 5.78
C LEU A 135 -5.58 6.63 6.28
N PHE A 136 -5.65 6.80 7.60
CA PHE A 136 -6.40 7.84 8.27
C PHE A 136 -5.50 8.89 8.93
N THR A 137 -5.95 10.13 8.89
CA THR A 137 -5.40 11.24 9.67
C THR A 137 -5.92 11.22 11.11
N LYS A 138 -5.33 12.04 11.98
CA LYS A 138 -5.82 12.28 13.35
C LYS A 138 -7.25 12.83 13.42
N ASP A 139 -7.70 13.47 12.35
CA ASP A 139 -9.07 13.98 12.21
C ASP A 139 -10.03 12.91 11.63
N ASN A 140 -9.60 11.66 11.59
CA ASN A 140 -10.35 10.51 11.08
C ASN A 140 -10.78 10.66 9.61
N GLN A 141 -9.94 11.31 8.79
CA GLN A 141 -10.13 11.42 7.35
C GLN A 141 -9.26 10.40 6.63
N ALA A 142 -9.85 9.62 5.72
CA ALA A 142 -9.07 8.72 4.87
C ALA A 142 -8.35 9.54 3.78
N VAL A 143 -7.05 9.33 3.62
CA VAL A 143 -6.20 10.11 2.70
C VAL A 143 -5.55 9.26 1.62
N VAL A 144 -5.35 7.97 1.86
CA VAL A 144 -4.79 7.03 0.88
C VAL A 144 -5.58 5.73 0.91
N HIS A 145 -5.95 5.22 -0.26
CA HIS A 145 -6.38 3.84 -0.47
C HIS A 145 -5.21 3.04 -1.04
N SER A 146 -4.92 1.88 -0.46
CA SER A 146 -3.77 1.07 -0.81
C SER A 146 -4.17 -0.37 -1.08
N LEU A 147 -3.68 -0.94 -2.18
CA LEU A 147 -3.75 -2.36 -2.50
C LEU A 147 -2.34 -2.93 -2.55
N SER A 148 -2.01 -3.81 -1.62
CA SER A 148 -0.72 -4.51 -1.57
C SER A 148 -0.92 -5.99 -1.81
N THR A 149 -0.45 -6.53 -2.93
CA THR A 149 -0.50 -7.96 -3.23
C THR A 149 0.89 -8.59 -3.14
N PHE A 150 0.99 -9.72 -2.44
CA PHE A 150 2.26 -10.39 -2.14
C PHE A 150 2.26 -11.80 -2.69
N LEU A 151 3.40 -12.22 -3.26
CA LEU A 151 3.63 -13.62 -3.57
C LEU A 151 3.66 -14.43 -2.26
N PRO A 152 2.91 -15.55 -2.19
CA PRO A 152 3.00 -16.47 -1.06
C PRO A 152 4.45 -16.93 -0.83
N GLY A 153 4.84 -17.02 0.44
CA GLY A 153 6.17 -17.51 0.83
C GLY A 153 7.28 -16.45 0.86
N THR A 154 7.09 -15.27 0.24
CA THR A 154 8.09 -14.18 0.35
C THR A 154 7.95 -13.41 1.66
N PHE A 155 6.75 -12.88 1.93
CA PHE A 155 6.46 -12.15 3.15
C PHE A 155 5.77 -13.05 4.17
N ARG A 156 6.21 -12.97 5.44
CA ARG A 156 5.58 -13.69 6.55
C ARG A 156 5.05 -12.70 7.57
N PHE A 157 3.77 -12.44 7.48
CA PHE A 157 3.08 -11.55 8.40
C PHE A 157 2.61 -12.29 9.66
N HIS A 158 2.68 -11.63 10.80
CA HIS A 158 2.19 -12.17 12.07
C HIS A 158 1.46 -11.08 12.85
N VAL A 159 0.54 -11.51 13.72
CA VAL A 159 -0.17 -10.65 14.67
C VAL A 159 0.00 -11.28 16.05
N VAL A 160 0.42 -10.48 17.04
CA VAL A 160 0.47 -10.92 18.43
C VAL A 160 -0.92 -10.78 19.03
N ARG A 161 -1.59 -11.91 19.26
CA ARG A 161 -2.90 -11.95 19.93
C ARG A 161 -2.69 -12.12 21.44
N ARG A 162 -3.28 -11.23 22.24
CA ARG A 162 -3.23 -11.29 23.70
C ARG A 162 -4.53 -11.90 24.23
N VAL A 163 -4.47 -12.56 25.39
CA VAL A 163 -5.65 -13.17 26.03
C VAL A 163 -6.63 -12.07 26.44
N GLY A 164 -7.87 -12.16 25.97
CA GLY A 164 -8.95 -11.32 26.45
C GLY A 164 -9.26 -11.67 27.90
N ARG A 165 -8.93 -10.78 28.84
CA ARG A 165 -9.44 -10.87 30.20
C ARG A 165 -10.79 -10.17 30.20
N HIS A 166 -11.86 -10.94 30.28
CA HIS A 166 -13.18 -10.40 30.57
C HIS A 166 -13.12 -9.78 31.97
N VAL A 167 -13.34 -8.47 32.06
CA VAL A 167 -13.68 -7.77 33.31
C VAL A 167 -15.13 -7.35 33.19
#